data_AF-A0A962JMZ5-F1
#
_entry.id   AF-A0A962JMZ5-F1
#
_cell.length_a   1.000
_cell.length_b   1.000
_cell.length_c   1.000
_cell.angle_alpha   90.00
_cell.angle_beta   90.00
_cell.angle_gamma   90.00
#
_symmetry.space_group_name_H-M   'P 1'
#
loop_
_entity.id
_entity.type
_entity.pdbx_description
1 polymer ?
#
loop_
_entity_poly.entity_id
_entity_poly.type
_entity_poly.pdbx_seq_one_letter_code
_entity_poly.pdbx_strand_id
1 'polypeptide(L)'
;SVIRCRPVGKLNMEDESGIDAKLIAVPHDKLTPIYKNVKEYTDLPELLINQIRHFFETYKALEPGKWVKVTGWEGAEVAKAEVLKSIEAAKK
;
A
#
# COMPACT_ATOMS: atom_id res chain seq x y z
N SER A 1 -11.51 7.34 -13.82
CA SER A 1 -11.17 6.14 -14.63
C SER A 1 -11.09 4.94 -13.71
N VAL A 2 -11.05 3.70 -14.25
CA VAL A 2 -10.85 2.45 -13.49
C VAL A 2 -9.68 1.70 -14.12
N ILE A 3 -8.79 1.13 -13.29
CA ILE A 3 -7.62 0.36 -13.76
C ILE A 3 -7.58 -1.01 -13.09
N ARG A 4 -7.29 -2.04 -13.88
CA ARG A 4 -7.04 -3.40 -13.37
C ARG A 4 -5.61 -3.47 -12.82
N CYS A 5 -5.45 -3.73 -11.55
CA CYS A 5 -4.16 -3.82 -10.87
C CYS A 5 -3.98 -5.17 -10.15
N ARG A 6 -2.77 -5.41 -9.65
CA ARG A 6 -2.41 -6.52 -8.76
C ARG A 6 -1.59 -5.98 -7.58
N PRO A 7 -1.90 -6.40 -6.34
CA PRO A 7 -1.12 -5.98 -5.17
C PRO A 7 0.29 -6.57 -5.22
N VAL A 8 1.25 -5.80 -4.71
CA VAL A 8 2.67 -6.19 -4.58
C VAL A 8 3.21 -5.96 -3.16
N GLY A 9 2.45 -5.29 -2.29
CA GLY A 9 2.80 -5.15 -0.89
C GLY A 9 1.80 -4.29 -0.14
N LYS A 10 2.07 -4.10 1.15
CA LYS A 10 1.21 -3.37 2.08
C LYS A 10 2.08 -2.54 3.03
N LEU A 11 1.77 -1.25 3.16
CA LEU A 11 2.34 -0.36 4.16
C LEU A 11 1.39 -0.32 5.35
N ASN A 12 1.85 -0.78 6.50
CA ASN A 12 1.12 -0.68 7.75
C ASN A 12 1.41 0.66 8.43
N MET A 13 0.34 1.29 8.90
CA MET A 13 0.41 2.52 9.66
C MET A 13 -0.68 2.58 10.72
N GLU A 14 -0.51 3.50 11.65
CA GLU A 14 -1.49 3.88 12.64
C GLU A 14 -1.66 5.40 12.57
N ASP A 15 -2.88 5.87 12.67
CA ASP A 15 -3.18 7.30 12.72
C ASP A 15 -4.19 7.61 13.83
N GLU A 16 -4.67 8.85 13.88
CA GLU A 16 -5.63 9.29 14.89
C GLU A 16 -6.95 8.49 14.94
N SER A 17 -7.25 7.73 13.89
CA SER A 17 -8.45 6.89 13.76
C SER A 17 -8.16 5.40 13.98
N GLY A 18 -6.91 5.03 14.29
CA GLY A 18 -6.49 3.67 14.60
C GLY A 18 -5.65 3.03 13.50
N ILE A 19 -5.83 1.71 13.31
CA ILE A 19 -5.03 0.93 12.35
C ILE A 19 -5.44 1.30 10.92
N ASP A 20 -4.46 1.65 10.10
CA ASP A 20 -4.64 1.99 8.70
C ASP A 20 -3.58 1.28 7.83
N ALA A 21 -3.99 0.83 6.66
CA ALA A 21 -3.11 0.08 5.77
C ALA A 21 -3.26 0.57 4.33
N LYS A 22 -2.12 0.79 3.67
CA LYS A 22 -2.07 1.17 2.26
C LYS A 22 -1.55 0.02 1.43
N LEU A 23 -2.38 -0.50 0.52
CA LEU A 23 -1.94 -1.48 -0.46
C LEU A 23 -1.13 -0.79 -1.55
N ILE A 24 0.02 -1.37 -1.89
CA ILE A 24 0.77 -1.02 -3.09
C ILE A 24 0.39 -2.00 -4.19
N ALA A 25 0.04 -1.47 -5.35
CA ALA A 25 -0.36 -2.26 -6.50
C ALA A 25 0.24 -1.69 -7.78
N VAL A 26 0.47 -2.58 -8.74
CA VAL A 26 0.90 -2.23 -10.10
C VAL A 26 -0.18 -2.62 -11.10
N PRO A 27 -0.26 -1.97 -12.28
CA PRO A 27 -1.15 -2.40 -13.34
C PRO A 27 -0.97 -3.88 -13.69
N HIS A 28 -2.06 -4.54 -14.09
CA HIS A 28 -1.99 -5.92 -14.57
C HIS A 28 -1.08 -6.02 -15.79
N ASP A 29 -0.31 -7.11 -15.92
CA ASP A 29 0.72 -7.31 -16.96
C ASP A 29 0.19 -7.19 -18.42
N LYS A 30 -1.12 -7.30 -18.62
CA LYS A 30 -1.79 -7.09 -19.92
C LYS A 30 -1.97 -5.62 -20.31
N LEU A 31 -1.88 -4.70 -19.34
CA LEU A 31 -2.02 -3.26 -19.55
C LEU A 31 -0.67 -2.60 -19.87
N THR A 32 0.41 -3.08 -19.26
CA THR A 32 1.76 -2.56 -19.52
C THR A 32 2.83 -3.57 -19.11
N PRO A 33 3.91 -3.71 -19.90
CA PRO A 33 5.03 -4.58 -19.55
C PRO A 33 5.98 -3.97 -18.49
N ILE A 34 5.88 -2.66 -18.22
CA ILE A 34 6.80 -1.92 -17.33
C ILE A 34 6.95 -2.60 -15.96
N TYR A 35 5.84 -3.08 -15.40
CA TYR A 35 5.81 -3.67 -14.06
C TYR A 35 5.79 -5.20 -14.08
N LYS A 36 6.01 -5.85 -15.23
CA LYS A 36 5.89 -7.32 -15.37
C LYS A 36 6.74 -8.07 -14.34
N ASN A 37 7.92 -7.55 -14.02
CA ASN A 37 8.86 -8.17 -13.09
C ASN A 37 8.70 -7.71 -11.63
N VAL A 38 7.81 -6.75 -11.33
CA VAL A 38 7.56 -6.30 -9.95
C VAL A 38 6.57 -7.26 -9.32
N LYS A 39 7.02 -8.24 -8.54
CA LYS A 39 6.17 -9.23 -7.86
C LYS A 39 5.96 -8.88 -6.39
N GLU A 40 6.98 -8.33 -5.76
CA GLU A 40 6.99 -7.80 -4.40
C GLU A 40 7.22 -6.27 -4.41
N TYR A 41 6.87 -5.59 -3.31
CA TYR A 41 7.13 -4.16 -3.18
C TYR A 41 8.63 -3.87 -3.20
N THR A 42 9.46 -4.82 -2.75
CA THR A 42 10.93 -4.74 -2.78
C THR A 42 11.51 -4.82 -4.19
N ASP A 43 10.72 -5.19 -5.19
CA ASP A 43 11.14 -5.13 -6.60
C ASP A 43 11.01 -3.71 -7.18
N LEU A 44 10.41 -2.77 -6.43
CA LEU A 44 10.41 -1.35 -6.76
C LEU A 44 11.74 -0.70 -6.37
N PRO A 45 12.12 0.43 -6.99
CA PRO A 45 13.30 1.18 -6.59
C PRO A 45 13.23 1.53 -5.09
N GLU A 46 14.31 1.24 -4.35
CA GLU A 46 14.38 1.49 -2.90
C GLU A 46 14.07 2.95 -2.54
N LEU A 47 14.55 3.89 -3.34
CA LEU A 47 14.25 5.32 -3.16
C LEU A 47 12.74 5.59 -3.21
N LEU A 48 12.00 4.94 -4.11
CA LEU A 48 10.54 5.10 -4.20
C LEU A 48 9.85 4.54 -2.95
N ILE A 49 10.29 3.38 -2.46
CA ILE A 49 9.76 2.76 -1.24
C ILE A 49 9.95 3.72 -0.05
N ASN A 50 11.15 4.29 0.08
CA ASN A 50 11.48 5.24 1.14
C ASN A 50 10.70 6.57 0.99
N GLN A 51 10.52 7.07 -0.23
CA GLN A 51 9.71 8.25 -0.50
C GLN A 51 8.24 8.05 -0.11
N ILE A 52 7.66 6.88 -0.41
CA ILE A 52 6.28 6.55 -0.02
C ILE A 52 6.16 6.52 1.51
N ARG A 53 7.09 5.86 2.22
CA ARG A 53 7.12 5.86 3.69
C ARG A 53 7.18 7.29 4.24
N HIS A 54 8.15 8.06 3.77
CA HIS A 54 8.36 9.43 4.24
C HIS A 54 7.14 10.33 4.00
N PHE A 55 6.49 10.19 2.85
CA PHE A 55 5.26 10.91 2.56
C PHE A 55 4.19 10.66 3.62
N PHE A 56 3.89 9.40 3.93
CA PHE A 56 2.86 9.08 4.92
C PHE A 56 3.23 9.51 6.35
N GLU A 57 4.51 9.45 6.72
CA GLU A 57 4.98 9.92 8.02
C GLU A 57 4.84 11.44 8.21
N THR A 58 4.80 12.22 7.12
CA THR A 58 4.92 13.68 7.19
C THR A 58 3.73 14.46 6.63
N TYR A 59 2.89 13.88 5.77
CA TYR A 59 1.88 14.67 5.04
C TYR A 59 0.83 15.33 5.94
N LYS A 60 0.54 14.74 7.10
CA LYS A 60 -0.40 15.26 8.12
C LYS A 60 0.25 16.19 9.15
N ALA A 61 1.56 16.47 9.07
CA ALA A 61 2.32 17.13 10.15
C ALA A 61 1.82 18.54 10.52
N LEU A 62 1.12 19.22 9.61
CA LEU A 62 0.56 20.56 9.83
C LEU A 62 -0.95 20.56 10.12
N GLU A 63 -1.57 19.38 10.20
CA GLU A 63 -2.99 19.24 10.51
C GLU A 63 -3.18 19.11 12.04
N PRO A 64 -3.84 20.07 12.72
CA PRO A 64 -3.95 20.05 14.18
C PRO A 64 -4.59 18.74 14.70
N GLY A 65 -3.90 18.09 15.64
CA GLY A 65 -4.38 16.86 16.28
C GLY A 65 -4.21 15.58 15.45
N LYS A 66 -3.66 15.66 14.22
CA LYS A 66 -3.40 14.48 13.39
C LYS A 66 -1.95 14.01 13.51
N TRP A 67 -1.76 12.71 13.37
CA TRP A 67 -0.46 12.08 13.42
C TRP A 67 -0.48 10.80 12.59
N VAL A 68 0.69 10.35 12.16
CA VAL A 68 0.86 9.05 11.50
C VAL A 68 2.09 8.38 12.06
N LYS A 69 1.98 7.07 12.30
CA LYS A 69 3.09 6.20 12.63
C LYS A 69 3.13 5.04 11.63
N VAL A 70 4.16 5.00 10.79
CA VAL A 70 4.41 3.83 9.94
C VAL A 70 4.98 2.71 10.80
N THR A 71 4.36 1.53 10.75
CA THR A 71 4.76 0.36 11.54
C THR A 71 5.55 -0.67 10.73
N GLY A 72 5.47 -0.63 9.40
CA GLY A 72 6.33 -1.45 8.54
C GLY A 72 5.73 -1.79 7.19
N TRP A 73 6.51 -2.53 6.39
CA TRP A 73 6.10 -3.09 5.11
C TRP A 73 5.80 -4.58 5.25
N GLU A 74 4.81 -5.05 4.50
CA GLU A 74 4.48 -6.47 4.31
C GLU A 74 4.41 -6.82 2.81
N GLY A 75 4.69 -8.08 2.49
CA GLY A 75 4.76 -8.58 1.12
C GLY A 75 3.41 -8.73 0.40
N ALA A 76 3.48 -9.09 -0.87
CA ALA A 76 2.35 -9.22 -1.79
C ALA A 76 1.29 -10.24 -1.33
N GLU A 77 1.72 -11.32 -0.68
CA GLU A 77 0.81 -12.35 -0.16
C GLU A 77 -0.11 -11.78 0.92
N VAL A 78 0.45 -11.08 1.91
CA VAL A 78 -0.33 -10.43 2.98
C VAL A 78 -1.26 -9.37 2.41
N ALA A 79 -0.76 -8.57 1.45
CA ALA A 79 -1.55 -7.58 0.74
C ALA A 79 -2.77 -8.22 0.02
N LYS A 80 -2.58 -9.37 -0.63
CA LYS A 80 -3.66 -10.11 -1.29
C LYS A 80 -4.66 -10.68 -0.28
N ALA A 81 -4.19 -11.22 0.85
CA ALA A 81 -5.05 -11.73 1.91
C ALA A 81 -5.94 -10.60 2.49
N GLU A 82 -5.39 -9.40 2.68
CA GLU A 82 -6.14 -8.22 3.14
C GLU A 82 -7.28 -7.85 2.17
N VAL A 83 -7.03 -7.89 0.86
CA VAL A 83 -8.07 -7.65 -0.16
C VAL A 83 -9.18 -8.68 -0.04
N LEU A 84 -8.85 -9.97 0.04
CA LEU A 84 -9.84 -11.05 0.15
C LEU A 84 -10.66 -10.93 1.43
N LYS A 85 -10.02 -10.64 2.56
CA LYS A 85 -10.67 -10.39 3.85
C LYS A 85 -11.62 -9.19 3.77
N SER A 86 -11.19 -8.09 3.15
CA SER A 86 -12.00 -6.88 2.99
C SER A 86 -13.21 -7.10 2.09
N ILE A 87 -13.04 -7.86 0.99
CA ILE A 87 -14.16 -8.27 0.12
C ILE A 87 -15.18 -9.09 0.91
N GLU A 88 -14.73 -10.03 1.73
CA GLU A 88 -15.64 -10.86 2.53
C GLU A 88 -16.36 -10.06 3.62
N ALA A 89 -15.66 -9.13 4.28
CA ALA A 89 -16.26 -8.24 5.26
C ALA A 89 -17.34 -7.32 4.63
N ALA A 90 -17.13 -6.85 3.40
CA ALA A 90 -18.05 -5.98 2.69
C ALA A 90 -19.34 -6.67 2.20
N LYS A 91 -19.41 -8.01 2.24
CA LYS A 91 -20.64 -8.76 1.91
C LYS A 91 -21.62 -8.87 3.08
N LYS A 92 -21.17 -8.58 4.30
CA LYS A 92 -22.00 -8.59 5.51
C LYS A 92 -22.80 -7.30 5.59
#